data_AF-A0A183D4D1-F1
#
_entry.id   AF-A0A183D4D1-F1
#
_cell.length_a   1.000
_cell.length_b   1.000
_cell.length_c   1.000
_cell.angle_alpha   90.00
_cell.angle_beta   90.00
_cell.angle_gamma   90.00
#
_symmetry.space_group_name_H-M   'P 1'
#
loop_
_entity.id
_entity.type
_entity.pdbx_description
1 polymer ?
#
loop_
_entity_poly.entity_id
_entity_poly.type
_entity_poly.pdbx_seq_one_letter_code
_entity_poly.pdbx_strand_id
1 'polypeptide(L)'
;MAALAIANIVKSSLGPVGLDKMLVDDVGDVIVTNDGATILKQMEVEHPAAKVLVELAQLQDEEQQVHPTTVINGYRLACREAVRYMQGFFFAWIVLFNFFFRKTCRLGRKSWVGNRSLV
;
A
#
# COMPACT_ATOMS: atom_id res chain seq x y z
N MET A 1 -5.63 2.72 2.42
CA MET A 1 -4.16 2.59 2.50
C MET A 1 -3.65 3.27 3.77
N ALA A 2 -3.84 2.64 4.94
CA ALA A 2 -3.52 3.27 6.24
C ALA A 2 -2.00 3.48 6.45
N ALA A 3 -1.20 2.48 6.10
CA ALA A 3 0.27 2.56 6.15
C ALA A 3 0.87 3.72 5.33
N LEU A 4 0.25 4.07 4.21
CA LEU A 4 0.70 5.17 3.36
C LEU A 4 0.46 6.54 4.00
N ALA A 5 -0.62 6.70 4.75
CA ALA A 5 -0.92 7.94 5.46
C ALA A 5 0.15 8.19 6.54
N ILE A 6 0.44 7.19 7.35
CA ILE A 6 1.49 7.23 8.39
C ILE A 6 2.86 7.55 7.75
N ALA A 7 3.21 6.84 6.68
CA ALA A 7 4.47 7.06 5.99
C ALA A 7 4.60 8.47 5.40
N ASN A 8 3.51 9.11 4.98
CA ASN A 8 3.56 10.48 4.48
C ASN A 8 3.84 11.50 5.59
N ILE A 9 3.28 11.29 6.78
CA ILE A 9 3.49 12.16 7.96
C ILE A 9 4.96 12.13 8.37
N VAL A 10 5.51 10.92 8.48
CA VAL A 10 6.84 10.66 9.04
C VAL A 10 7.97 10.93 8.03
N LYS A 11 7.68 10.90 6.71
CA LYS A 11 8.68 11.11 5.65
C LYS A 11 9.42 12.45 5.75
N SER A 12 8.72 13.53 6.11
CA SER A 12 9.32 14.87 6.13
C SER A 12 10.25 15.12 7.32
N SER A 13 10.25 14.22 8.30
CA SER A 13 11.05 14.35 9.53
C SER A 13 12.38 13.56 9.44
N LEU A 14 12.61 12.85 8.33
CA LEU A 14 13.85 12.12 8.11
C LEU A 14 14.91 13.02 7.44
N GLY A 15 16.08 13.15 8.07
CA GLY A 15 17.30 13.74 7.49
C GLY A 15 17.86 14.93 8.29
N PRO A 16 19.02 15.48 7.89
CA PRO A 16 19.66 16.61 8.58
C PRO A 16 18.86 17.92 8.47
N VAL A 17 17.90 17.97 7.55
CA VAL A 17 16.93 19.08 7.37
C VAL A 17 15.50 18.54 7.57
N GLY A 18 15.33 17.67 8.55
CA GLY A 18 14.01 17.14 8.93
C GLY A 18 13.11 18.27 9.45
N LEU A 19 11.85 18.25 9.02
CA LEU A 19 10.83 19.19 9.49
C LEU A 19 10.23 18.69 10.80
N ASP A 20 10.17 19.60 11.77
CA ASP A 20 9.50 19.35 13.04
C ASP A 20 8.00 19.15 12.85
N LYS A 21 7.44 18.25 13.65
CA LYS A 21 6.00 18.03 13.76
C LYS A 21 5.52 18.55 15.10
N MET A 22 4.52 19.41 15.02
CA MET A 22 3.76 19.84 16.18
C MET A 22 2.57 18.89 16.32
N LEU A 23 2.60 18.10 17.37
CA LEU A 23 1.54 17.19 17.79
C LEU A 23 0.75 17.91 18.87
N VAL A 24 -0.57 17.95 18.71
CA VAL A 24 -1.49 18.57 19.64
C VAL A 24 -2.45 17.48 20.08
N ASP A 25 -2.48 17.20 21.38
CA ASP A 25 -3.39 16.23 21.97
C ASP A 25 -4.76 16.88 22.26
N ASP A 26 -5.78 16.06 22.50
CA ASP A 26 -7.15 16.52 22.77
C ASP A 26 -7.27 17.35 24.06
N VAL A 27 -6.33 17.14 24.99
CA VAL A 27 -6.21 17.88 26.26
C VAL A 27 -5.53 19.25 26.06
N GLY A 28 -4.96 19.50 24.87
CA GLY A 28 -4.27 20.74 24.52
C GLY A 28 -2.77 20.74 24.80
N ASP A 29 -2.18 19.58 25.15
CA ASP A 29 -0.73 19.43 25.27
C ASP A 29 -0.08 19.47 23.87
N VAL A 30 0.98 20.27 23.75
CA VAL A 30 1.67 20.50 22.49
C VAL A 30 3.08 19.95 22.56
N ILE A 31 3.41 19.01 21.68
CA ILE A 31 4.72 18.39 21.61
C ILE A 31 5.30 18.64 20.21
N VAL A 32 6.44 19.33 20.17
CA VAL A 32 7.17 19.59 18.93
C VAL A 32 8.35 18.64 18.85
N THR A 33 8.37 17.76 17.85
CA THR A 33 9.43 16.77 17.70
C THR A 33 9.72 16.47 16.23
N ASN A 34 10.98 16.13 15.96
CA ASN A 34 11.45 15.60 14.68
C ASN A 34 11.64 14.07 14.72
N ASP A 35 11.56 13.47 15.90
CA ASP A 35 11.81 12.04 16.06
C ASP A 35 10.60 11.20 15.66
N GLY A 36 10.82 10.31 14.70
CA GLY A 36 9.81 9.38 14.21
C GLY A 36 9.29 8.42 15.28
N ALA A 37 10.13 7.97 16.22
CA ALA A 37 9.70 7.04 17.26
C ALA A 37 8.67 7.70 18.19
N THR A 38 8.96 8.94 18.60
CA THR A 38 8.05 9.74 19.44
C THR A 38 6.75 10.08 18.72
N ILE A 39 6.80 10.44 17.44
CA ILE A 39 5.60 10.72 16.63
C ILE A 39 4.68 9.49 16.56
N LEU A 40 5.24 8.29 16.39
CA LEU A 40 4.46 7.06 16.28
C LEU A 40 3.85 6.61 17.61
N LYS A 41 4.49 6.94 18.74
CA LYS A 41 3.96 6.63 20.09
C LYS A 41 2.78 7.52 20.46
N GLN A 42 2.74 8.75 19.96
CA GLN A 42 1.68 9.73 20.24
C GLN A 42 0.54 9.69 19.22
N MET A 43 0.77 9.11 18.03
CA MET A 43 -0.29 8.94 17.05
C MET A 43 -1.28 7.86 17.48
N GLU A 44 -2.55 8.24 17.59
CA GLU A 44 -3.65 7.29 17.72
C GLU A 44 -3.96 6.63 16.37
N VAL A 45 -3.73 5.32 16.29
CA VAL A 45 -3.93 4.53 15.07
C VAL A 45 -5.11 3.58 15.25
N GLU A 46 -6.22 3.89 14.59
CA GLU A 46 -7.45 3.06 14.58
C GLU A 46 -7.26 1.73 13.81
N HIS A 47 -6.59 1.78 12.66
CA HIS A 47 -6.53 0.63 11.75
C HIS A 47 -5.60 -0.49 12.27
N PRO A 48 -6.07 -1.76 12.31
CA PRO A 48 -5.27 -2.87 12.84
C PRO A 48 -3.99 -3.12 12.03
N ALA A 49 -4.06 -2.99 10.70
CA ALA A 49 -2.89 -3.12 9.83
C ALA A 49 -1.82 -2.05 10.10
N ALA A 50 -2.24 -0.89 10.59
CA ALA A 50 -1.35 0.19 10.91
C ALA A 50 -0.74 0.05 12.33
N LYS A 51 -1.48 -0.53 13.29
CA LYS A 51 -0.94 -0.89 14.61
C LYS A 51 0.23 -1.88 14.49
N VAL A 52 0.04 -2.96 13.73
CA VAL A 52 1.11 -3.95 13.49
C VAL A 52 2.34 -3.29 12.86
N LEU A 53 2.15 -2.33 11.95
CA LEU A 53 3.27 -1.64 11.32
C LEU A 53 4.03 -0.73 12.29
N VAL A 54 3.35 -0.10 13.24
CA VAL A 54 3.98 0.69 14.31
C VAL A 54 4.76 -0.22 15.26
N GLU A 55 4.17 -1.33 15.69
CA GLU A 55 4.83 -2.31 16.57
C GLU A 55 6.11 -2.86 15.92
N LEU A 56 6.05 -3.27 14.66
CA LEU A 56 7.23 -3.73 13.91
C LEU A 56 8.31 -2.65 13.81
N ALA A 57 7.93 -1.39 13.58
CA ALA A 57 8.88 -0.30 13.51
C ALA A 57 9.57 -0.03 14.86
N GLN A 58 8.85 -0.19 15.97
CA GLN A 58 9.41 -0.07 17.32
C GLN A 58 10.37 -1.20 17.67
N LEU A 59 10.01 -2.45 17.34
CA LEU A 59 10.88 -3.61 17.53
C LEU A 59 12.20 -3.45 16.76
N GLN A 60 12.13 -2.94 15.52
CA GLN A 60 13.33 -2.73 14.70
C GLN A 60 14.25 -1.62 15.25
N ASP A 61 13.66 -0.60 15.86
CA ASP A 61 14.40 0.50 16.50
C ASP A 61 15.17 -0.02 17.73
N GLU A 62 14.54 -0.89 18.53
CA GLU A 62 15.17 -1.51 19.71
C GLU A 62 16.27 -2.52 19.35
N GLU A 63 16.04 -3.39 18.36
CA GLU A 63 16.99 -4.46 18.01
C GLU A 63 18.17 -3.98 17.16
N GLN A 64 17.92 -3.10 16.19
CA GLN A 64 18.89 -2.74 15.16
C GLN A 64 19.24 -1.25 15.12
N GLN A 65 18.64 -0.44 15.99
CA GLN A 65 18.82 1.02 16.01
C GLN A 65 18.57 1.67 14.64
N VAL A 66 17.64 1.08 13.89
CA VAL A 66 17.24 1.61 12.58
C VAL A 66 16.12 2.61 12.79
N HIS A 67 16.32 3.83 12.30
CA HIS A 67 15.34 4.89 12.42
C HIS A 67 13.95 4.44 11.89
N PRO A 68 12.87 4.50 12.69
CA PRO A 68 11.57 3.91 12.35
C PRO A 68 10.94 4.53 11.09
N THR A 69 11.28 5.79 10.79
CA THR A 69 10.95 6.49 9.54
C THR A 69 11.40 5.73 8.28
N THR A 70 12.57 5.09 8.33
CA THR A 70 13.15 4.33 7.21
C THR A 70 12.39 3.03 6.99
N VAL A 71 12.08 2.33 8.08
CA VAL A 71 11.31 1.08 8.06
C VAL A 71 9.94 1.31 7.43
N ILE A 72 9.21 2.32 7.91
CA ILE A 72 7.87 2.67 7.44
C ILE A 72 7.88 3.11 5.96
N ASN A 73 8.89 3.89 5.55
CA ASN A 73 9.03 4.28 4.14
C ASN A 73 9.35 3.08 3.23
N GLY A 74 10.13 2.11 3.70
CA GLY A 74 10.38 0.85 3.01
C GLY A 74 9.10 0.06 2.76
N TYR A 75 8.32 -0.18 3.82
CA TYR A 75 7.03 -0.87 3.71
C TYR A 75 6.05 -0.14 2.79
N ARG A 76 6.02 1.19 2.84
CA ARG A 76 5.24 2.00 1.90
C ARG A 76 5.62 1.72 0.45
N LEU A 77 6.91 1.73 0.12
CA LEU A 77 7.38 1.50 -1.25
C LEU A 77 7.04 0.08 -1.71
N ALA A 78 7.26 -0.91 -0.84
CA ALA A 78 6.93 -2.31 -1.10
C ALA A 78 5.41 -2.50 -1.34
N CYS A 79 4.56 -1.96 -0.47
CA CYS A 79 3.10 -2.06 -0.63
C CYS A 79 2.62 -1.35 -1.90
N ARG A 80 3.18 -0.18 -2.23
CA ARG A 80 2.81 0.55 -3.45
C ARG A 80 3.13 -0.26 -4.71
N GLU A 81 4.28 -0.91 -4.73
CA GLU A 81 4.70 -1.73 -5.86
C GLU A 81 3.89 -3.04 -5.95
N ALA A 82 3.61 -3.67 -4.81
CA ALA A 82 2.75 -4.86 -4.75
C ALA A 82 1.35 -4.59 -5.33
N VAL A 83 0.74 -3.43 -5.02
CA VAL A 83 -0.56 -3.04 -5.60
C VAL A 83 -0.45 -2.85 -7.12
N ARG A 84 0.66 -2.27 -7.63
CA ARG A 84 0.89 -2.17 -9.08
C ARG A 84 0.95 -3.54 -9.74
N TYR A 85 1.66 -4.49 -9.15
CA TYR A 85 1.74 -5.86 -9.67
C TYR A 85 0.38 -6.54 -9.71
N MET A 86 -0.42 -6.44 -8.64
CA MET A 86 -1.76 -7.03 -8.61
C MET A 86 -2.70 -6.42 -9.65
N GLN A 87 -2.66 -5.09 -9.83
CA GLN A 87 -3.49 -4.42 -10.84
C GLN A 87 -3.06 -4.77 -12.27
N GLY A 88 -1.76 -4.86 -12.52
CA GLY A 88 -1.22 -5.27 -13.83
C GLY A 88 -1.61 -6.70 -14.18
N PHE A 89 -1.56 -7.62 -13.22
CA PHE A 89 -1.91 -9.02 -13.42
C PHE A 89 -3.40 -9.22 -13.70
N PHE A 90 -4.26 -8.48 -12.98
CA PHE A 90 -5.71 -8.54 -13.19
C PHE A 90 -6.11 -8.01 -14.58
N PHE A 91 -5.46 -6.95 -15.06
CA PHE A 91 -5.69 -6.41 -16.41
C PHE A 91 -5.21 -7.37 -17.49
N ALA A 92 -4.02 -7.97 -17.33
CA ALA A 92 -3.50 -8.96 -18.26
C ALA A 92 -4.42 -10.20 -18.34
N TRP A 93 -4.88 -10.70 -17.20
CA TRP A 93 -5.78 -11.86 -17.16
C TRP A 93 -7.17 -11.54 -17.72
N ILE A 94 -7.78 -10.39 -17.39
CA ILE A 94 -9.07 -9.99 -17.98
C ILE A 94 -9.00 -9.85 -19.50
N VAL A 95 -7.91 -9.27 -20.03
CA VAL A 95 -7.73 -9.11 -21.47
C VAL A 95 -7.52 -10.46 -22.14
N LEU A 96 -6.70 -11.35 -21.57
CA LEU A 96 -6.51 -12.71 -22.09
C LEU A 96 -7.80 -13.53 -22.01
N PHE A 97 -8.56 -13.43 -20.93
CA PHE A 97 -9.82 -14.14 -20.75
C PHE A 97 -10.89 -13.62 -21.72
N ASN A 98 -11.02 -12.31 -21.90
CA ASN A 98 -11.92 -11.74 -22.92
C ASN A 98 -11.49 -12.09 -24.34
N PHE A 99 -10.19 -12.15 -24.63
CA PHE A 99 -9.68 -12.53 -25.94
C PHE A 99 -9.93 -14.02 -26.23
N PHE A 100 -9.75 -14.90 -25.24
CA PHE A 100 -10.07 -16.32 -25.32
C PHE A 100 -11.58 -16.54 -25.46
N PHE A 101 -12.41 -15.87 -24.65
CA PHE A 101 -13.87 -15.96 -24.70
C PHE A 101 -14.45 -15.41 -26.01
N ARG A 102 -13.88 -14.33 -26.57
CA ARG A 102 -14.26 -13.83 -27.92
C ARG A 102 -13.88 -14.81 -29.02
N LYS A 103 -12.74 -15.50 -28.91
CA LYS A 103 -12.33 -16.53 -29.89
C LYS A 103 -13.27 -17.73 -29.84
N THR A 104 -13.58 -18.26 -28.66
CA THR A 104 -14.51 -19.41 -28.50
C THR A 104 -15.93 -19.06 -28.99
N CYS A 105 -16.46 -17.87 -28.67
CA CYS A 105 -17.75 -17.42 -29.20
C CYS A 105 -17.77 -17.23 -30.73
N ARG A 106 -16.67 -16.81 -31.37
CA ARG A 106 -16.60 -16.71 -32.84
C ARG A 106 -16.52 -18.08 -33.52
N LEU A 107 -15.83 -19.04 -32.91
CA LEU A 107 -15.77 -20.42 -33.41
C LEU A 107 -17.12 -21.14 -33.27
N GLY A 108 -17.84 -20.95 -32.16
CA GLY A 108 -19.20 -21.47 -32.00
C GLY A 108 -20.19 -20.93 -33.03
N ARG A 109 -20.07 -19.65 -33.40
CA ARG A 109 -20.91 -19.03 -34.44
C ARG A 109 -20.61 -19.56 -35.85
N LYS A 110 -19.35 -19.88 -36.16
CA LYS A 110 -18.96 -20.48 -37.46
C LYS A 110 -19.43 -21.92 -37.61
N SER A 111 -19.39 -22.70 -36.53
CA SER A 111 -19.94 -24.06 -36.49
C SER A 111 -21.47 -24.08 -36.73
N TRP A 112 -22.20 -23.13 -36.13
CA TRP A 112 -23.66 -23.08 -36.25
C TRP A 112 -24.17 -22.58 -37.62
N VAL A 113 -23.40 -21.74 -38.32
CA VAL A 113 -23.76 -21.28 -39.67
C VAL A 113 -23.40 -22.32 -40.75
N GLY A 114 -22.36 -23.13 -40.53
CA GLY A 114 -21.96 -24.20 -41.46
C GLY A 114 -22.88 -25.42 -41.50
N ASN A 115 -23.78 -25.58 -40.52
CA ASN A 115 -24.70 -26.73 -40.44
C ASN A 115 -26.13 -26.40 -40.93
N ARG A 116 -26.32 -25.27 -41.61
CA ARG A 116 -27.63 -24.84 -42.16
C ARG A 116 -27.70 -24.92 -43.69
N SER A 117 -26.70 -25.52 -44.33
CA SER A 117 -26.62 -25.73 -45.78
C SER A 117 -26.72 -27.22 -46.19
N LEU A 118 -27.14 -28.10 -45.26
CA LEU A 118 -27.34 -29.54 -45.49
C LEU A 118 -28.65 -30.06 -44.87
N VAL A 119 -29.73 -29.26 -44.93
CA VAL A 119 -31.12 -29.74 -44.77
C VAL A 119 -31.96 -29.12 -45.88
#